data_AF-A0A7V7QMR1-F1
#
_entry.id   AF-A0A7V7QMR1-F1
#
_cell.length_a   1.000
_cell.length_b   1.000
_cell.length_c   1.000
_cell.angle_alpha   90.00
_cell.angle_beta   90.00
_cell.angle_gamma   90.00
#
_symmetry.space_group_name_H-M   'P 1'
#
loop_
_entity.id
_entity.type
_entity.pdbx_description
1 polymer ?
#
loop_
_entity_poly.entity_id
_entity_poly.type
_entity_poly.pdbx_seq_one_letter_code
_entity_poly.pdbx_strand_id
1 'polypeptide(L)'
;MINYRKWRSYMIKEFGKIKIDVDVEATKKYYSTLQVLPRDIEAWNNYCLYLEKMKPEEKSFFEELGILPHKCDIESLGYNANRYYPIVGMYLIKGSMIQSDKEDVVNDSDKSAEDAITYFNMIEVGRFSFRPILKNVRWNGDVVNIEEGFVCIEVFSERFPWVLPEKPNHTIPEPANWWHPVKKVKEVLHDRKMNEKWKQETLQSVIWDLKEQNIPFHVMKKSQVNAFKNAWIYTFAPEENIKKAKKVCYPEGFYLWHMFSYEYAKCKTHENALKAFDKTTKEDCYLYLSYFNVGIKIRNADRFEWKNKDLYEDFVMTDKDFCWTFAKTHEEECGPYFLKLYSKEEDCNVIKFT
;
A
#
# COMPACT_ATOMS: atom_id res chain seq x y z
N MET A 1 35.46 -31.85 17.04
CA MET A 1 34.42 -31.06 17.73
C MET A 1 33.10 -31.35 17.08
N ILE A 2 32.30 -32.22 17.68
CA ILE A 2 30.93 -32.52 17.21
C ILE A 2 30.07 -31.33 17.63
N ASN A 3 29.67 -30.53 16.64
CA ASN A 3 28.84 -29.36 16.84
C ASN A 3 27.43 -29.85 17.19
N TYR A 4 27.15 -30.00 18.48
CA TYR A 4 25.79 -30.24 18.98
C TYR A 4 24.94 -29.01 18.61
N ARG A 5 24.36 -29.01 17.39
CA ARG A 5 23.18 -28.21 17.11
C ARG A 5 22.12 -28.68 18.09
N LYS A 6 21.98 -27.95 19.20
CA LYS A 6 20.81 -28.02 20.08
C LYS A 6 19.60 -28.00 19.16
N TRP A 7 18.85 -29.10 19.14
CA TRP A 7 17.55 -29.18 18.50
C TRP A 7 16.68 -28.12 19.17
N ARG A 8 16.64 -26.91 18.59
CA ARG A 8 15.68 -25.88 19.00
C ARG A 8 14.32 -26.46 18.63
N SER A 9 13.44 -26.60 19.62
CA SER A 9 12.06 -27.06 19.41
C SER A 9 11.25 -25.93 18.80
N TYR A 10 11.51 -25.68 17.52
CA TYR A 10 10.72 -24.76 16.71
C TYR A 10 9.33 -25.37 16.49
N MET A 11 8.28 -24.61 16.78
CA MET A 11 6.91 -25.00 16.54
C MET A 11 6.33 -24.15 15.43
N ILE A 12 5.97 -24.78 14.31
CA ILE A 12 5.26 -24.10 13.22
C ILE A 12 3.80 -23.97 13.62
N LYS A 13 3.31 -22.73 13.69
CA LYS A 13 1.90 -22.41 13.91
C LYS A 13 1.27 -21.98 12.59
N GLU A 14 0.16 -22.63 12.25
CA GLU A 14 -0.59 -22.35 11.03
C GLU A 14 -1.91 -21.67 11.37
N PHE A 15 -2.14 -20.50 10.78
CA PHE A 15 -3.36 -19.71 10.95
C PHE A 15 -3.93 -19.38 9.57
N GLY A 16 -4.78 -20.28 9.06
CA GLY A 16 -5.25 -20.21 7.68
C GLY A 16 -4.07 -20.32 6.71
N LYS A 17 -3.73 -19.22 6.02
CA LYS A 17 -2.62 -19.16 5.07
C LYS A 17 -1.32 -18.61 5.67
N ILE A 18 -1.38 -18.11 6.91
CA ILE A 18 -0.22 -17.61 7.63
C ILE A 18 0.48 -18.79 8.31
N LYS A 19 1.81 -18.86 8.20
CA LYS A 19 2.63 -19.80 8.95
C LYS A 19 3.76 -19.07 9.67
N ILE A 20 3.81 -19.23 10.98
CA ILE A 20 4.82 -18.60 11.85
C ILE A 20 5.65 -19.71 12.50
N ASP A 21 6.96 -19.60 12.40
CA ASP A 21 7.89 -20.36 13.22
C ASP A 21 8.01 -19.69 14.58
N VAL A 22 7.67 -20.40 15.67
CA VAL A 22 7.66 -19.85 17.02
C VAL A 22 8.64 -20.59 17.92
N ASP A 23 9.58 -19.84 18.51
CA ASP A 23 10.38 -20.26 19.65
C ASP A 23 9.66 -19.87 20.94
N VAL A 24 8.79 -20.76 21.40
CA VAL A 24 7.89 -20.54 22.56
C VAL A 24 8.69 -20.24 23.82
N GLU A 25 9.78 -20.96 24.06
CA GLU A 25 10.60 -20.81 25.28
C GLU A 25 11.40 -19.50 25.24
N ALA A 26 11.94 -19.12 24.08
CA ALA A 26 12.58 -17.82 23.93
C ALA A 26 11.58 -16.66 24.08
N THR A 27 10.34 -16.83 23.58
CA THR A 27 9.27 -15.83 23.72
C THR A 27 8.86 -15.67 25.19
N LYS A 28 8.66 -16.78 25.93
CA LYS A 28 8.41 -16.74 27.39
C LYS A 28 9.54 -16.04 28.14
N LYS A 29 10.79 -16.38 27.80
CA LYS A 29 11.96 -15.76 28.42
C LYS A 29 12.00 -14.25 28.18
N TYR A 30 11.74 -13.81 26.94
CA TYR A 30 11.64 -12.39 26.59
C TYR A 30 10.61 -11.68 27.49
N TYR A 31 9.39 -12.22 27.58
CA TYR A 31 8.34 -11.63 28.40
C TYR A 31 8.58 -11.68 29.92
N SER A 32 9.33 -12.68 30.40
CA SER A 32 9.71 -12.77 31.82
C SER A 32 10.63 -11.62 32.26
N THR A 33 11.41 -11.06 31.33
CA THR A 33 12.30 -9.93 31.58
C THR A 33 11.68 -8.58 31.24
N LEU A 34 10.58 -8.56 30.49
CA LEU A 34 9.98 -7.33 30.01
C LEU A 34 9.25 -6.60 31.14
N GLN A 35 9.54 -5.31 31.30
CA GLN A 35 8.74 -4.39 32.10
C GLN A 35 7.79 -3.64 31.17
N VAL A 36 6.52 -3.59 31.53
CA VAL A 36 5.52 -2.80 30.81
C VAL A 36 5.26 -1.53 31.58
N LEU A 37 5.34 -0.41 30.89
CA LEU A 37 4.97 0.90 31.39
C LEU A 37 3.72 1.32 30.60
N PRO A 38 2.51 0.95 31.07
CA PRO A 38 1.30 1.21 30.31
C PRO A 38 1.06 2.71 30.20
N ARG A 39 0.81 3.19 28.98
CA ARG A 39 0.53 4.61 28.74
C ARG A 39 -0.92 4.96 29.09
N ASP A 40 -1.84 4.06 28.74
CA ASP A 40 -3.23 4.11 29.18
C ASP A 40 -3.44 3.12 30.32
N ILE A 41 -3.18 3.59 31.55
CA ILE A 41 -3.28 2.80 32.78
C ILE A 41 -4.68 2.21 32.95
N GLU A 42 -5.70 2.96 32.55
CA GLU A 42 -7.09 2.58 32.71
C GLU A 42 -7.48 1.47 31.72
N ALA A 43 -7.12 1.64 30.44
CA ALA A 43 -7.26 0.57 29.44
C ALA A 43 -6.53 -0.70 29.87
N TRP A 44 -5.29 -0.54 30.32
CA TRP A 44 -4.45 -1.65 30.71
C TRP A 44 -5.00 -2.40 31.93
N ASN A 45 -5.50 -1.69 32.95
CA ASN A 45 -6.16 -2.30 34.11
C ASN A 45 -7.42 -3.08 33.70
N ASN A 46 -8.26 -2.50 32.83
CA ASN A 46 -9.45 -3.17 32.31
C ASN A 46 -9.07 -4.42 31.51
N TYR A 47 -8.03 -4.31 30.68
CA TYR A 47 -7.47 -5.41 29.92
C TYR A 47 -6.98 -6.54 30.83
N CYS A 48 -6.16 -6.24 31.83
CA CYS A 48 -5.67 -7.21 32.81
C CYS A 48 -6.80 -7.93 33.55
N LEU A 49 -7.85 -7.20 33.95
CA LEU A 49 -9.01 -7.81 34.61
C LEU A 49 -9.81 -8.70 33.65
N TYR A 50 -9.86 -8.38 32.36
CA TYR A 50 -10.44 -9.27 31.36
C TYR A 50 -9.61 -10.54 31.18
N LEU A 51 -8.27 -10.46 31.27
CA LEU A 51 -7.39 -11.63 31.13
C LEU A 51 -7.72 -12.75 32.14
N GLU A 52 -8.19 -12.39 33.33
CA GLU A 52 -8.64 -13.37 34.35
C GLU A 52 -9.90 -14.14 33.94
N LYS A 53 -10.68 -13.57 33.02
CA LYS A 53 -11.97 -14.09 32.52
C LYS A 53 -11.89 -14.57 31.07
N MET A 54 -10.68 -14.68 30.51
CA MET A 54 -10.47 -15.16 29.15
C MET A 54 -11.09 -16.53 28.95
N LYS A 55 -11.62 -16.73 27.75
CA LYS A 55 -12.08 -18.06 27.35
C LYS A 55 -10.90 -19.01 27.17
N PRO A 56 -11.10 -20.33 27.33
CA PRO A 56 -10.03 -21.30 27.14
C PRO A 56 -9.32 -21.19 25.78
N GLU A 57 -10.05 -20.91 24.70
CA GLU A 57 -9.45 -20.74 23.37
C GLU A 57 -8.51 -19.53 23.28
N GLU A 58 -8.86 -18.41 23.91
CA GLU A 58 -8.04 -17.19 23.96
C GLU A 58 -6.76 -17.44 24.76
N LYS A 59 -6.90 -18.11 25.91
CA LYS A 59 -5.78 -18.47 26.77
C LYS A 59 -4.82 -19.43 26.06
N SER A 60 -5.35 -20.48 25.40
CA SER A 60 -4.56 -21.45 24.64
C SER A 60 -3.73 -20.76 23.57
N PHE A 61 -4.31 -19.78 22.86
CA PHE A 61 -3.60 -19.06 21.82
C PHE A 61 -2.37 -18.30 22.34
N PHE A 62 -2.50 -17.56 23.44
CA PHE A 62 -1.34 -16.87 24.04
C PHE A 62 -0.29 -17.85 24.56
N GLU A 63 -0.71 -18.93 25.22
CA GLU A 63 0.19 -19.96 25.75
C GLU A 63 0.98 -20.68 24.64
N GLU A 64 0.30 -21.01 23.55
CA GLU A 64 0.88 -21.64 22.36
C GLU A 64 1.92 -20.77 21.65
N LEU A 65 1.83 -19.45 21.79
CA LEU A 65 2.80 -18.49 21.27
C LEU A 65 3.87 -18.12 22.30
N GLY A 66 3.75 -18.59 23.54
CA GLY A 66 4.65 -18.23 24.64
C GLY A 66 4.50 -16.77 25.10
N ILE A 67 3.38 -16.12 24.77
CA ILE A 67 3.10 -14.74 25.11
C ILE A 67 2.58 -14.67 26.55
N LEU A 68 3.04 -13.68 27.32
CA LEU A 68 2.39 -13.28 28.56
C LEU A 68 1.45 -12.10 28.26
N PRO A 69 0.12 -12.30 28.19
CA PRO A 69 -0.78 -11.29 27.63
C PRO A 69 -0.77 -9.97 28.42
N HIS A 70 -0.61 -10.03 29.74
CA HIS A 70 -0.49 -8.84 30.60
C HIS A 70 0.79 -8.00 30.36
N LYS A 71 1.74 -8.52 29.58
CA LYS A 71 2.96 -7.82 29.16
C LYS A 71 2.80 -7.11 27.81
N CYS A 72 1.62 -6.57 27.56
CA CYS A 72 1.31 -5.73 26.40
C CYS A 72 1.06 -4.30 26.85
N ASP A 73 1.65 -3.33 26.15
CA ASP A 73 1.18 -1.96 26.22
C ASP A 73 -0.03 -1.84 25.30
N ILE A 74 -1.20 -1.70 25.91
CA ILE A 74 -2.49 -1.62 25.23
C ILE A 74 -2.91 -0.16 25.20
N GLU A 75 -3.40 0.26 24.05
CA GLU A 75 -4.07 1.55 23.90
C GLU A 75 -5.55 1.36 23.64
N SER A 76 -6.33 2.34 24.08
CA SER A 76 -7.74 2.44 23.76
C SER A 76 -8.06 3.78 23.14
N LEU A 77 -9.05 3.78 22.26
CA LEU A 77 -9.65 5.02 21.76
C LEU A 77 -10.65 5.62 22.77
N GLY A 78 -10.96 4.90 23.85
CA GLY A 78 -11.90 5.26 24.92
C GLY A 78 -13.19 4.44 24.91
N TYR A 79 -14.15 4.79 25.78
CA TYR A 79 -15.43 4.08 25.91
C TYR A 79 -16.54 4.73 25.07
N ASN A 80 -17.23 3.94 24.25
CA ASN A 80 -18.34 4.45 23.45
C ASN A 80 -19.72 4.25 24.12
N ALA A 81 -20.75 4.92 23.59
CA ALA A 81 -22.12 4.86 24.14
C ALA A 81 -22.74 3.45 24.14
N ASN A 82 -22.27 2.57 23.25
CA ASN A 82 -22.65 1.16 23.20
C ASN A 82 -21.90 0.28 24.21
N ARG A 83 -21.16 0.91 25.13
CA ARG A 83 -20.38 0.26 26.19
C ARG A 83 -19.24 -0.62 25.70
N TYR A 84 -18.71 -0.31 24.51
CA TYR A 84 -17.52 -0.97 23.99
C TYR A 84 -16.29 -0.10 24.22
N TYR A 85 -15.17 -0.77 24.44
CA TYR A 85 -13.88 -0.16 24.75
C TYR A 85 -12.83 -0.68 23.77
N PRO A 86 -12.77 -0.20 22.52
CA PRO A 86 -11.84 -0.73 21.54
C PRO A 86 -10.41 -0.69 22.06
N ILE A 87 -9.68 -1.79 21.90
CA ILE A 87 -8.27 -1.88 22.27
C ILE A 87 -7.42 -2.24 21.06
N VAL A 88 -6.20 -1.75 21.07
CA VAL A 88 -5.12 -2.18 20.18
C VAL A 88 -3.86 -2.40 21.01
N GLY A 89 -3.05 -3.38 20.63
CA GLY A 89 -1.78 -3.69 21.28
C GLY A 89 -0.81 -4.36 20.32
N MET A 90 0.42 -4.56 20.79
CA MET A 90 1.44 -5.29 20.05
C MET A 90 2.11 -6.34 20.93
N TYR A 91 2.34 -7.51 20.34
CA TYR A 91 3.15 -8.59 20.90
C TYR A 91 4.34 -8.88 19.99
N LEU A 92 5.45 -9.28 20.61
CA LEU A 92 6.66 -9.72 19.92
C LEU A 92 6.89 -11.19 20.24
N ILE A 93 7.03 -11.99 19.18
CA ILE A 93 7.23 -13.43 19.25
C ILE A 93 8.61 -13.75 18.71
N LYS A 94 9.44 -14.48 19.47
CA LYS A 94 10.72 -14.96 18.95
C LYS A 94 10.45 -16.03 17.90
N GLY A 95 10.90 -15.78 16.67
CA GLY A 95 10.46 -16.58 15.55
C GLY A 95 10.73 -15.95 14.18
N SER A 96 10.15 -16.54 13.15
CA SER A 96 10.17 -16.01 11.79
C SER A 96 8.87 -16.32 11.05
N MET A 97 8.49 -15.43 10.12
CA MET A 97 7.37 -15.73 9.22
C MET A 97 7.85 -16.74 8.18
N ILE A 98 7.22 -17.92 8.13
CA ILE A 98 7.51 -18.95 7.12
C ILE A 98 6.70 -18.68 5.84
N GLN A 99 5.43 -18.32 6.01
CA GLN A 99 4.52 -18.08 4.89
C GLN A 99 3.58 -16.94 5.25
N SER A 100 3.54 -15.93 4.38
CA SER A 100 2.49 -14.92 4.32
C SER A 100 1.81 -15.00 2.96
N ASP A 101 0.55 -14.56 2.85
CA ASP A 101 -0.06 -14.32 1.55
C ASP A 101 0.76 -13.23 0.84
N LYS A 102 1.39 -13.59 -0.29
CA LYS A 102 2.36 -12.75 -1.00
C LYS A 102 1.76 -11.47 -1.61
N GLU A 103 0.44 -11.34 -1.62
CA GLU A 103 -0.27 -10.17 -2.20
C GLU A 103 -0.44 -9.01 -1.21
N ASP A 104 -0.20 -9.20 0.10
CA ASP A 104 -0.57 -8.21 1.13
C ASP A 104 0.61 -7.61 1.91
N VAL A 105 1.84 -7.65 1.38
CA VAL A 105 2.95 -6.89 1.96
C VAL A 105 2.74 -5.41 1.62
N VAL A 106 1.85 -4.75 2.35
CA VAL A 106 1.75 -3.30 2.37
C VAL A 106 3.03 -2.80 3.04
N ASN A 107 3.96 -2.27 2.25
CA ASN A 107 4.95 -1.34 2.77
C ASN A 107 4.16 -0.12 3.28
N ASP A 108 4.07 0.00 4.60
CA ASP A 108 3.32 1.03 5.34
C ASP A 108 3.85 2.47 5.12
N SER A 109 4.75 2.65 4.14
CA SER A 109 5.33 3.95 3.78
C SER A 109 4.50 4.75 2.77
N ASP A 110 3.67 4.10 1.93
CA ASP A 110 3.18 4.75 0.70
C ASP A 110 1.67 4.66 0.42
N LYS A 111 0.86 4.16 1.36
CA LYS A 111 -0.60 4.16 1.20
C LYS A 111 -1.27 5.14 2.16
N SER A 112 -2.25 5.88 1.63
CA SER A 112 -3.15 6.67 2.47
C SER A 112 -3.81 5.74 3.50
N ALA A 113 -4.07 6.24 4.71
CA ALA A 113 -4.63 5.45 5.81
C ALA A 113 -5.96 4.74 5.48
N GLU A 114 -6.63 5.11 4.38
CA GLU A 114 -7.85 4.46 3.88
C GLU A 114 -7.60 3.17 3.07
N ASP A 115 -6.42 3.01 2.45
CA ASP A 115 -6.08 1.83 1.63
C ASP A 115 -5.30 0.74 2.40
N ALA A 116 -4.79 1.06 3.60
CA ALA A 116 -3.97 0.15 4.42
C ALA A 116 -4.79 -0.72 5.40
N ILE A 117 -6.11 -0.50 5.51
CA ILE A 117 -7.02 -1.36 6.28
C ILE A 117 -7.67 -2.39 5.35
N THR A 118 -6.86 -3.10 4.57
CA THR A 118 -7.30 -4.36 3.98
C THR A 118 -7.35 -5.39 5.12
N TYR A 119 -8.56 -5.67 5.61
CA TYR A 119 -8.91 -6.69 6.63
C TYR A 119 -8.55 -8.14 6.24
N PHE A 120 -7.68 -8.34 5.24
CA PHE A 120 -7.30 -9.66 4.78
C PHE A 120 -6.21 -10.21 5.70
N ASN A 121 -6.39 -11.47 6.14
CA ASN A 121 -5.47 -12.26 6.97
C ASN A 121 -5.44 -11.97 8.48
N MET A 122 -6.55 -11.53 9.06
CA MET A 122 -6.70 -11.53 10.52
C MET A 122 -6.92 -12.94 11.06
N ILE A 123 -6.27 -13.23 12.19
CA ILE A 123 -6.46 -14.45 12.96
C ILE A 123 -7.46 -14.13 14.06
N GLU A 124 -8.65 -14.72 13.98
CA GLU A 124 -9.71 -14.51 14.97
C GLU A 124 -9.63 -15.57 16.08
N VAL A 125 -9.48 -15.14 17.32
CA VAL A 125 -9.50 -16.01 18.49
C VAL A 125 -10.35 -15.37 19.58
N GLY A 126 -11.57 -15.88 19.75
CA GLY A 126 -12.51 -15.35 20.73
C GLY A 126 -12.86 -13.90 20.43
N ARG A 127 -12.45 -12.97 21.30
CA ARG A 127 -12.66 -11.52 21.15
C ARG A 127 -11.51 -10.79 20.47
N PHE A 128 -10.40 -11.48 20.27
CA PHE A 128 -9.20 -10.90 19.74
C PHE A 128 -9.08 -11.20 18.26
N SER A 129 -8.68 -10.18 17.54
CA SER A 129 -8.27 -10.27 16.16
C SER A 129 -6.78 -9.96 16.12
N PHE A 130 -5.99 -10.81 15.48
CA PHE A 130 -4.54 -10.68 15.43
C PHE A 130 -4.05 -10.52 14.01
N ARG A 131 -3.08 -9.63 13.82
CA ARG A 131 -2.46 -9.35 12.52
C ARG A 131 -0.94 -9.40 12.66
N PRO A 132 -0.25 -10.37 12.03
CA PRO A 132 1.20 -10.37 12.01
C PRO A 132 1.74 -9.22 11.14
N ILE A 133 2.82 -8.58 11.60
CA ILE A 133 3.48 -7.48 10.89
C ILE A 133 4.93 -7.86 10.59
N LEU A 134 5.32 -7.71 9.32
CA LEU A 134 6.58 -8.22 8.79
C LEU A 134 7.77 -7.27 8.98
N LYS A 135 7.57 -5.94 8.84
CA LYS A 135 8.61 -4.92 8.99
C LYS A 135 8.02 -3.57 9.42
N ASN A 136 8.83 -2.77 10.12
CA ASN A 136 8.63 -1.35 10.46
C ASN A 136 7.20 -0.96 10.82
N VAL A 137 6.84 -1.06 12.10
CA VAL A 137 5.52 -0.64 12.58
C VAL A 137 5.60 0.78 13.11
N ARG A 138 4.65 1.64 12.75
CA ARG A 138 4.42 2.86 13.51
C ARG A 138 3.49 2.56 14.68
N TRP A 139 4.02 2.62 15.89
CA TRP A 139 3.24 2.53 17.11
C TRP A 139 3.22 3.91 17.76
N ASN A 140 2.07 4.58 17.68
CA ASN A 140 1.82 5.88 18.31
C ASN A 140 2.78 6.98 17.87
N GLY A 141 3.05 6.99 16.57
CA GLY A 141 3.94 7.96 15.93
C GLY A 141 5.41 7.54 15.90
N ASP A 142 5.82 6.58 16.74
CA ASP A 142 7.19 6.08 16.78
C ASP A 142 7.37 4.87 15.86
N VAL A 143 8.49 4.82 15.14
CA VAL A 143 8.88 3.65 14.35
C VAL A 143 9.47 2.60 15.30
N VAL A 144 8.73 1.51 15.49
CA VAL A 144 9.18 0.33 16.23
C VAL A 144 9.97 -0.55 15.26
N ASN A 145 11.29 -0.50 15.41
CA ASN A 145 12.20 -1.42 14.72
C ASN A 145 12.07 -2.81 15.35
N ILE A 146 11.43 -3.74 14.63
CA ILE A 146 11.34 -5.13 15.05
C ILE A 146 12.74 -5.74 14.92
N GLU A 147 13.33 -6.13 16.05
CA GLU A 147 14.63 -6.80 16.08
C GLU A 147 14.61 -8.09 15.24
N GLU A 148 15.72 -8.40 14.58
CA GLU A 148 15.85 -9.63 13.81
C GLU A 148 15.55 -10.87 14.67
N GLY A 149 14.76 -11.80 14.11
CA GLY A 149 14.30 -12.99 14.82
C GLY A 149 13.11 -12.75 15.74
N PHE A 150 12.41 -11.61 15.61
CA PHE A 150 11.06 -11.43 16.12
C PHE A 150 10.05 -11.31 14.99
N VAL A 151 8.84 -11.78 15.27
CA VAL A 151 7.62 -11.48 14.52
C VAL A 151 6.76 -10.60 15.41
N CYS A 152 6.34 -9.45 14.91
CA CYS A 152 5.35 -8.63 15.59
C CYS A 152 3.96 -9.12 15.26
N ILE A 153 3.08 -9.17 16.26
CA ILE A 153 1.65 -9.40 16.08
C ILE A 153 0.90 -8.24 16.73
N GLU A 154 0.18 -7.48 15.93
CA GLU A 154 -0.80 -6.54 16.43
C GLU A 154 -2.04 -7.31 16.90
N VAL A 155 -2.54 -6.95 18.06
CA VAL A 155 -3.82 -7.43 18.60
C VAL A 155 -4.81 -6.29 18.57
N PHE A 156 -6.04 -6.56 18.19
CA PHE A 156 -7.12 -5.59 18.32
C PHE A 156 -8.42 -6.26 18.76
N SER A 157 -9.29 -5.46 19.38
CA SER A 157 -10.66 -5.85 19.67
C SER A 157 -11.56 -4.63 19.64
N GLU A 158 -12.45 -4.53 18.66
CA GLU A 158 -13.37 -3.39 18.52
C GLU A 158 -14.42 -3.32 19.63
N ARG A 159 -14.77 -4.49 20.18
CA ARG A 159 -15.85 -4.67 21.16
C ARG A 159 -15.33 -5.27 22.46
N PHE A 160 -14.20 -4.75 22.93
CA PHE A 160 -13.66 -5.18 24.21
C PHE A 160 -14.60 -4.75 25.35
N PRO A 161 -14.93 -5.65 26.29
CA PRO A 161 -15.83 -5.34 27.38
C PRO A 161 -15.14 -4.47 28.43
N TRP A 162 -15.91 -3.55 29.00
CA TRP A 162 -15.53 -2.88 30.23
C TRP A 162 -15.91 -3.73 31.43
N VAL A 163 -14.91 -4.19 32.18
CA VAL A 163 -15.04 -5.10 33.33
C VAL A 163 -14.62 -4.47 34.66
N LEU A 164 -14.00 -3.28 34.64
CA LEU A 164 -13.73 -2.52 35.86
C LEU A 164 -15.04 -2.05 36.52
N PRO A 165 -15.08 -1.97 37.86
CA PRO A 165 -16.24 -1.47 38.58
C PRO A 165 -16.44 0.05 38.42
N GLU A 166 -15.35 0.81 38.27
CA GLU A 166 -15.39 2.24 37.98
C GLU A 166 -15.86 2.49 36.54
N LYS A 167 -16.35 3.71 36.26
CA LYS A 167 -16.61 4.12 34.88
C LYS A 167 -15.30 4.61 34.23
N PRO A 168 -15.15 4.41 32.91
CA PRO A 168 -14.00 4.92 32.18
C PRO A 168 -13.93 6.44 32.27
N ASN A 169 -12.74 7.00 32.52
CA ASN A 169 -12.54 8.46 32.53
C ASN A 169 -12.59 9.05 31.13
N HIS A 170 -12.18 8.26 30.13
CA HIS A 170 -12.15 8.66 28.73
C HIS A 170 -13.33 8.05 27.97
N THR A 171 -14.29 8.89 27.58
CA THR A 171 -15.36 8.51 26.65
C THR A 171 -14.98 8.97 25.24
N ILE A 172 -15.15 8.10 24.25
CA ILE A 172 -15.09 8.54 22.85
C ILE A 172 -16.34 9.39 22.61
N PRO A 173 -16.22 10.64 22.13
CA PRO A 173 -17.40 11.31 21.58
C PRO A 173 -17.99 10.36 20.52
N GLU A 174 -19.29 10.06 20.60
CA GLU A 174 -19.96 9.26 19.56
C GLU A 174 -19.56 9.78 18.18
N PRO A 175 -19.49 8.94 17.14
CA PRO A 175 -19.81 9.48 15.83
C PRO A 175 -21.24 10.06 15.96
N ALA A 176 -21.34 11.39 16.02
CA ALA A 176 -22.61 12.05 16.19
C ALA A 176 -23.61 11.57 15.11
N ASN A 177 -24.79 11.13 15.57
CA ASN A 177 -26.04 10.94 14.83
C ASN A 177 -26.11 11.73 13.51
N TRP A 178 -26.57 11.11 12.41
CA TRP A 178 -26.94 11.66 11.08
C TRP A 178 -25.96 12.59 10.33
N TRP A 179 -24.99 13.21 11.01
CA TRP A 179 -23.94 14.04 10.44
C TRP A 179 -22.70 13.23 10.07
N HIS A 180 -22.57 11.95 10.45
CA HIS A 180 -21.41 11.13 10.07
C HIS A 180 -21.27 10.94 8.54
N PRO A 181 -22.37 10.73 7.77
CA PRO A 181 -22.31 10.86 6.32
C PRO A 181 -21.86 12.26 5.89
N VAL A 182 -22.29 13.32 6.57
CA VAL A 182 -21.88 14.71 6.27
C VAL A 182 -20.41 14.96 6.60
N LYS A 183 -19.87 14.38 7.68
CA LYS A 183 -18.46 14.46 8.08
C LYS A 183 -17.61 13.65 7.12
N LYS A 184 -18.01 12.42 6.79
CA LYS A 184 -17.38 11.60 5.75
C LYS A 184 -17.42 12.30 4.39
N VAL A 185 -18.52 12.98 4.04
CA VAL A 185 -18.60 13.84 2.85
C VAL A 185 -17.64 15.01 2.97
N LYS A 186 -17.51 15.66 4.14
CA LYS A 186 -16.55 16.75 4.36
C LYS A 186 -15.10 16.29 4.30
N GLU A 187 -14.77 15.11 4.84
CA GLU A 187 -13.47 14.46 4.76
C GLU A 187 -13.16 14.12 3.31
N VAL A 188 -14.04 13.41 2.61
CA VAL A 188 -13.92 13.15 1.16
C VAL A 188 -13.80 14.44 0.34
N LEU A 189 -14.53 15.50 0.69
CA LEU A 189 -14.41 16.80 0.02
C LEU A 189 -13.07 17.48 0.35
N HIS A 190 -12.59 17.35 1.58
CA HIS A 190 -11.30 17.85 2.02
C HIS A 190 -10.17 17.12 1.30
N ASP A 191 -10.20 15.79 1.26
CA ASP A 191 -9.24 14.95 0.57
C ASP A 191 -9.27 15.19 -0.93
N ARG A 192 -10.45 15.33 -1.53
CA ARG A 192 -10.57 15.78 -2.93
C ARG A 192 -9.93 17.14 -3.16
N LYS A 193 -10.13 18.09 -2.25
CA LYS A 193 -9.54 19.43 -2.35
C LYS A 193 -8.02 19.39 -2.18
N MET A 194 -7.51 18.58 -1.26
CA MET A 194 -6.08 18.36 -1.05
C MET A 194 -5.44 17.65 -2.24
N ASN A 195 -6.08 16.60 -2.76
CA ASN A 195 -5.65 15.89 -3.97
C ASN A 195 -5.66 16.81 -5.20
N GLU A 196 -6.68 17.66 -5.35
CA GLU A 196 -6.69 18.65 -6.44
C GLU A 196 -5.57 19.68 -6.27
N LYS A 197 -5.38 20.20 -5.05
CA LYS A 197 -4.27 21.13 -4.75
C LYS A 197 -2.92 20.52 -5.09
N TRP A 198 -2.68 19.28 -4.66
CA TRP A 198 -1.43 18.58 -4.92
C TRP A 198 -1.25 18.27 -6.42
N LYS A 199 -2.31 17.87 -7.14
CA LYS A 199 -2.28 17.75 -8.61
C LYS A 199 -1.89 19.06 -9.29
N GLN A 200 -2.40 20.19 -8.81
CA GLN A 200 -2.03 21.50 -9.35
C GLN A 200 -0.57 21.84 -9.05
N GLU A 201 -0.10 21.61 -7.83
CA GLU A 201 1.30 21.82 -7.44
C GLU A 201 2.26 20.97 -8.28
N THR A 202 1.98 19.68 -8.46
CA THR A 202 2.79 18.81 -9.33
C THR A 202 2.75 19.24 -10.78
N LEU A 203 1.57 19.61 -11.31
CA LEU A 203 1.46 20.15 -12.66
C LEU A 203 2.32 21.41 -12.82
N GLN A 204 2.35 22.31 -11.84
CA GLN A 204 3.23 23.48 -11.88
C GLN A 204 4.71 23.09 -11.88
N SER A 205 5.11 22.10 -11.07
CA SER A 205 6.50 21.59 -11.06
C SER A 205 6.92 21.00 -12.41
N VAL A 206 6.04 20.23 -13.04
CA VAL A 206 6.29 19.66 -14.38
C VAL A 206 6.34 20.76 -15.44
N ILE A 207 5.43 21.74 -15.39
CA ILE A 207 5.47 22.91 -16.27
C ILE A 207 6.77 23.68 -16.11
N TRP A 208 7.25 23.84 -14.87
CA TRP A 208 8.49 24.52 -14.58
C TRP A 208 9.69 23.78 -15.18
N ASP A 209 9.76 22.46 -14.97
CA ASP A 209 10.80 21.60 -15.52
C ASP A 209 10.81 21.63 -17.07
N LEU A 210 9.64 21.53 -17.72
CA LEU A 210 9.54 21.65 -19.18
C LEU A 210 10.00 23.02 -19.70
N LYS A 211 9.75 24.11 -18.96
CA LYS A 211 10.23 25.45 -19.30
C LYS A 211 11.74 25.58 -19.17
N GLU A 212 12.33 25.06 -18.10
CA GLU A 212 13.78 25.03 -17.89
C GLU A 212 14.49 24.26 -19.01
N GLN A 213 13.87 23.18 -19.49
CA GLN A 213 14.36 22.42 -20.64
C GLN A 213 14.05 23.07 -22.01
N ASN A 214 13.35 24.22 -22.02
CA ASN A 214 12.92 24.93 -23.22
C ASN A 214 12.10 24.04 -24.19
N ILE A 215 11.21 23.20 -23.63
CA ILE A 215 10.33 22.29 -24.36
C ILE A 215 8.98 22.95 -24.57
N PRO A 216 8.53 23.19 -25.81
CA PRO A 216 7.18 23.68 -26.05
C PRO A 216 6.14 22.64 -25.65
N PHE A 217 5.14 23.04 -24.87
CA PHE A 217 4.13 22.12 -24.36
C PHE A 217 2.71 22.70 -24.39
N HIS A 218 1.71 21.81 -24.30
CA HIS A 218 0.30 22.14 -24.14
C HIS A 218 -0.36 21.15 -23.18
N VAL A 219 -0.88 21.65 -22.06
CA VAL A 219 -1.59 20.82 -21.06
C VAL A 219 -2.95 20.41 -21.62
N MET A 220 -3.25 19.11 -21.55
CA MET A 220 -4.48 18.53 -22.07
C MET A 220 -5.65 18.76 -21.12
N LYS A 221 -6.85 18.97 -21.68
CA LYS A 221 -8.10 18.97 -20.93
C LYS A 221 -8.45 17.54 -20.47
N LYS A 222 -9.22 17.41 -19.39
CA LYS A 222 -9.69 16.11 -18.86
C LYS A 222 -10.32 15.19 -19.92
N SER A 223 -11.12 15.73 -20.84
CA SER A 223 -11.71 14.97 -21.94
C SER A 223 -10.65 14.40 -22.90
N GLN A 224 -9.61 15.18 -23.21
CA GLN A 224 -8.49 14.76 -24.05
C GLN A 224 -7.65 13.70 -23.36
N VAL A 225 -7.45 13.78 -22.03
CA VAL A 225 -6.77 12.74 -21.24
C VAL A 225 -7.54 11.41 -21.31
N ASN A 226 -8.86 11.44 -21.13
CA ASN A 226 -9.68 10.23 -21.24
C ASN A 226 -9.66 9.63 -22.65
N ALA A 227 -9.70 10.49 -23.69
CA ALA A 227 -9.58 10.04 -25.07
C ALA A 227 -8.21 9.40 -25.33
N PHE A 228 -7.13 10.03 -24.85
CA PHE A 228 -5.77 9.52 -24.92
C PHE A 228 -5.64 8.14 -24.26
N LYS A 229 -6.14 7.95 -23.03
CA LYS A 229 -6.08 6.65 -22.34
C LYS A 229 -6.81 5.55 -23.11
N ASN A 230 -7.91 5.87 -23.77
CA ASN A 230 -8.60 4.91 -24.64
C ASN A 230 -7.75 4.62 -25.88
N ALA A 231 -7.34 5.65 -26.61
CA ALA A 231 -6.49 5.55 -27.79
C ALA A 231 -5.27 4.65 -27.53
N TRP A 232 -4.57 4.93 -26.44
CA TRP A 232 -3.35 4.24 -26.05
C TRP A 232 -3.59 2.73 -25.87
N ILE A 233 -4.62 2.33 -25.12
CA ILE A 233 -4.93 0.90 -24.93
C ILE A 233 -5.36 0.25 -26.25
N TYR A 234 -6.20 0.92 -27.04
CA TYR A 234 -6.66 0.37 -28.33
C TYR A 234 -5.54 0.20 -29.35
N THR A 235 -4.50 1.04 -29.28
CA THR A 235 -3.36 0.97 -30.19
C THR A 235 -2.32 -0.07 -29.77
N PHE A 236 -2.03 -0.16 -28.47
CA PHE A 236 -0.89 -0.96 -27.98
C PHE A 236 -1.27 -2.33 -27.42
N ALA A 237 -2.55 -2.56 -27.05
CA ALA A 237 -3.01 -3.90 -26.70
C ALA A 237 -3.41 -4.68 -27.96
N PRO A 238 -3.00 -5.96 -28.10
CA PRO A 238 -3.62 -6.89 -29.04
C PRO A 238 -5.14 -6.94 -28.86
N GLU A 239 -5.89 -7.12 -29.95
CA GLU A 239 -7.35 -7.02 -29.98
C GLU A 239 -8.02 -7.93 -28.94
N GLU A 240 -7.52 -9.17 -28.82
CA GLU A 240 -7.97 -10.18 -27.87
C GLU A 240 -7.76 -9.78 -26.40
N ASN A 241 -6.82 -8.87 -26.13
CA ASN A 241 -6.42 -8.45 -24.79
C ASN A 241 -6.98 -7.07 -24.40
N ILE A 242 -7.57 -6.29 -25.30
CA ILE A 242 -8.10 -4.93 -25.00
C ILE A 242 -9.01 -4.95 -23.77
N LYS A 243 -9.95 -5.90 -23.67
CA LYS A 243 -10.87 -5.98 -22.53
C LYS A 243 -10.15 -6.26 -21.21
N LYS A 244 -9.09 -7.07 -21.23
CA LYS A 244 -8.28 -7.39 -20.05
C LYS A 244 -7.39 -6.21 -19.67
N ALA A 245 -6.74 -5.58 -20.64
CA ALA A 245 -5.93 -4.38 -20.45
C ALA A 245 -6.74 -3.24 -19.81
N LYS A 246 -7.97 -2.98 -20.27
CA LYS A 246 -8.85 -1.97 -19.65
C LYS A 246 -9.15 -2.26 -18.18
N LYS A 247 -9.33 -3.52 -17.80
CA LYS A 247 -9.62 -3.90 -16.41
C LYS A 247 -8.47 -3.61 -15.47
N VAL A 248 -7.22 -3.66 -15.94
CA VAL A 248 -6.03 -3.40 -15.12
C VAL A 248 -5.47 -1.99 -15.28
N CYS A 249 -5.99 -1.17 -16.20
CA CYS A 249 -5.46 0.18 -16.47
C CYS A 249 -6.42 1.33 -16.06
N TYR A 250 -7.69 1.05 -15.80
CA TYR A 250 -8.72 2.07 -15.52
C TYR A 250 -9.20 2.20 -14.07
N PRO A 251 -9.20 1.15 -13.23
CA PRO A 251 -9.58 1.31 -11.83
C PRO A 251 -8.70 2.35 -11.13
N GLU A 252 -9.23 2.98 -10.08
CA GLU A 252 -8.50 3.94 -9.26
C GLU A 252 -7.32 3.23 -8.58
N GLY A 253 -6.13 3.86 -8.59
CA GLY A 253 -4.88 3.24 -8.14
C GLY A 253 -4.17 2.35 -9.18
N PHE A 254 -4.69 2.23 -10.41
CA PHE A 254 -4.06 1.46 -11.47
C PHE A 254 -3.50 2.34 -12.59
N TYR A 255 -2.39 1.91 -13.19
CA TYR A 255 -1.61 2.66 -14.16
C TYR A 255 -1.66 2.04 -15.56
N LEU A 256 -1.45 2.84 -16.61
CA LEU A 256 -1.45 2.33 -18.00
C LEU A 256 -0.37 1.26 -18.24
N TRP A 257 0.74 1.33 -17.50
CA TRP A 257 1.84 0.38 -17.62
C TRP A 257 1.48 -1.03 -17.14
N HIS A 258 0.38 -1.21 -16.38
CA HIS A 258 -0.12 -2.53 -15.99
C HIS A 258 -0.47 -3.42 -17.18
N MET A 259 -0.79 -2.85 -18.34
CA MET A 259 -0.94 -3.63 -19.56
C MET A 259 0.31 -4.46 -19.88
N PHE A 260 1.49 -3.95 -19.54
CA PHE A 260 2.76 -4.64 -19.79
C PHE A 260 3.14 -5.59 -18.66
N SER A 261 2.96 -5.21 -17.38
CA SER A 261 3.29 -6.08 -16.25
C SER A 261 2.42 -7.33 -16.21
N TYR A 262 1.17 -7.25 -16.68
CA TYR A 262 0.27 -8.39 -16.87
C TYR A 262 0.46 -9.12 -18.21
N GLU A 263 1.51 -8.80 -18.95
CA GLU A 263 1.88 -9.42 -20.24
C GLU A 263 0.79 -9.35 -21.32
N TYR A 264 -0.13 -8.38 -21.22
CA TYR A 264 -1.19 -8.20 -22.22
C TYR A 264 -0.69 -7.61 -23.52
N ALA A 265 0.49 -6.99 -23.53
CA ALA A 265 1.20 -6.57 -24.75
C ALA A 265 2.68 -6.97 -24.69
N LYS A 266 3.18 -7.60 -25.76
CA LYS A 266 4.60 -7.95 -25.87
C LYS A 266 5.42 -6.68 -26.06
N CYS A 267 6.42 -6.46 -25.22
CA CYS A 267 7.25 -5.26 -25.25
C CYS A 267 8.68 -5.56 -24.80
N LYS A 268 9.59 -4.59 -24.96
CA LYS A 268 10.91 -4.61 -24.32
C LYS A 268 10.77 -4.12 -22.89
N THR A 269 11.59 -4.64 -21.99
CA THR A 269 11.57 -4.32 -20.56
C THR A 269 12.94 -3.85 -20.06
N HIS A 270 12.98 -3.12 -18.95
CA HIS A 270 14.19 -2.73 -18.23
C HIS A 270 15.23 -2.04 -19.14
N GLU A 271 16.50 -2.48 -19.10
CA GLU A 271 17.59 -1.90 -19.89
C GLU A 271 17.34 -1.95 -21.40
N ASN A 272 16.66 -3.00 -21.89
CA ASN A 272 16.30 -3.10 -23.30
C ASN A 272 15.24 -2.07 -23.70
N ALA A 273 14.33 -1.72 -22.79
CA ALA A 273 13.36 -0.66 -23.01
C ALA A 273 14.05 0.71 -23.07
N LEU A 274 14.94 1.00 -22.12
CA LEU A 274 15.72 2.24 -22.09
C LEU A 274 16.54 2.42 -23.37
N LYS A 275 17.34 1.42 -23.75
CA LYS A 275 18.15 1.45 -24.99
C LYS A 275 17.32 1.66 -26.25
N ALA A 276 16.10 1.10 -26.30
CA ALA A 276 15.22 1.25 -27.46
C ALA A 276 14.58 2.65 -27.49
N PHE A 277 14.19 3.15 -26.32
CA PHE A 277 13.65 4.49 -26.16
C PHE A 277 14.67 5.58 -26.50
N ASP A 278 15.92 5.45 -26.03
CA ASP A 278 17.00 6.42 -26.30
C ASP A 278 17.31 6.52 -27.80
N LYS A 279 17.20 5.41 -28.53
CA LYS A 279 17.42 5.34 -29.99
C LYS A 279 16.23 5.83 -30.82
N THR A 280 15.08 6.08 -30.21
CA THR A 280 13.86 6.48 -30.92
C THR A 280 13.81 8.00 -31.02
N THR A 281 13.56 8.54 -32.21
CA THR A 281 13.31 9.98 -32.41
C THR A 281 11.97 10.38 -31.78
N LYS A 282 11.98 11.49 -31.05
CA LYS A 282 10.87 12.01 -30.25
C LYS A 282 10.56 13.43 -30.75
N GLU A 283 9.72 13.54 -31.77
CA GLU A 283 9.26 14.85 -32.25
C GLU A 283 8.14 15.37 -31.34
N ASP A 284 6.90 15.27 -31.79
CA ASP A 284 5.72 15.59 -31.00
C ASP A 284 5.26 14.34 -30.25
N CYS A 285 5.16 14.45 -28.93
CA CYS A 285 4.79 13.35 -28.04
C CYS A 285 3.65 13.75 -27.09
N TYR A 286 2.92 12.75 -26.64
CA TYR A 286 2.06 12.83 -25.49
C TYR A 286 2.81 12.29 -24.27
N LEU A 287 2.90 13.08 -23.21
CA LEU A 287 3.35 12.69 -21.89
C LEU A 287 2.13 12.60 -20.96
N TYR A 288 1.91 11.43 -20.37
CA TYR A 288 0.81 11.18 -19.44
C TYR A 288 1.38 10.73 -18.10
N LEU A 289 1.14 11.53 -17.06
CA LEU A 289 1.53 11.24 -15.69
C LEU A 289 0.38 10.49 -15.02
N SER A 290 0.55 9.18 -14.85
CA SER A 290 -0.57 8.28 -14.52
C SER A 290 -1.14 8.54 -13.15
N TYR A 291 -0.25 8.76 -12.17
CA TYR A 291 -0.62 9.06 -10.79
C TYR A 291 -1.53 10.30 -10.67
N PHE A 292 -1.21 11.37 -11.41
CA PHE A 292 -1.95 12.63 -11.36
C PHE A 292 -3.12 12.69 -12.35
N ASN A 293 -3.21 11.73 -13.27
CA ASN A 293 -4.12 11.74 -14.41
C ASN A 293 -4.00 13.04 -15.24
N VAL A 294 -2.76 13.47 -15.48
CA VAL A 294 -2.40 14.68 -16.23
C VAL A 294 -1.80 14.29 -17.57
N GLY A 295 -2.31 14.88 -18.66
CA GLY A 295 -1.74 14.72 -20.00
C GLY A 295 -1.13 16.03 -20.49
N ILE A 296 0.01 15.96 -21.15
CA ILE A 296 0.73 17.08 -21.71
C ILE A 296 1.16 16.69 -23.13
N LYS A 297 0.84 17.52 -24.12
CA LYS A 297 1.45 17.40 -25.45
C LYS A 297 2.76 18.17 -25.40
N ILE A 298 3.87 17.53 -25.70
CA ILE A 298 5.18 18.16 -25.81
C ILE A 298 5.65 18.11 -27.26
N ARG A 299 6.37 19.15 -27.70
CA ARG A 299 6.96 19.23 -29.04
C ARG A 299 8.48 19.18 -28.94
N ASN A 300 9.12 18.63 -29.97
CA ASN A 300 10.58 18.48 -30.01
C ASN A 300 11.13 17.75 -28.75
N ALA A 301 10.47 16.63 -28.42
CA ALA A 301 10.73 15.83 -27.22
C ALA A 301 12.07 15.07 -27.24
N ASP A 302 12.89 15.18 -28.29
CA ASP A 302 14.25 14.63 -28.33
C ASP A 302 15.16 15.25 -27.27
N ARG A 303 14.81 16.47 -26.84
CA ARG A 303 15.50 17.19 -25.75
C ARG A 303 14.92 16.90 -24.38
N PHE A 304 13.83 16.12 -24.30
CA PHE A 304 13.19 15.80 -23.04
C PHE A 304 14.06 14.83 -22.23
N GLU A 305 14.41 15.28 -21.03
CA GLU A 305 15.11 14.48 -20.04
C GLU A 305 14.29 14.44 -18.75
N TRP A 306 13.94 13.27 -18.24
CA TRP A 306 13.21 13.13 -16.97
C TRP A 306 14.14 13.20 -15.74
N LYS A 307 15.11 14.12 -15.73
CA LYS A 307 16.15 14.19 -14.68
C LYS A 307 15.60 14.27 -13.26
N ASN A 308 14.43 14.90 -13.08
CA ASN A 308 13.75 14.95 -11.81
C ASN A 308 12.90 13.67 -11.60
N LYS A 309 13.52 12.66 -10.99
CA LYS A 309 12.91 11.34 -10.77
C LYS A 309 11.58 11.43 -10.02
N ASP A 310 11.53 12.26 -8.99
CA ASP A 310 10.36 12.44 -8.12
C ASP A 310 9.14 13.02 -8.86
N LEU A 311 9.36 13.76 -9.97
CA LEU A 311 8.27 14.30 -10.79
C LEU A 311 7.77 13.33 -11.85
N TYR A 312 8.62 12.39 -12.28
CA TYR A 312 8.39 11.51 -13.41
C TYR A 312 8.33 10.04 -12.96
N GLU A 313 7.56 9.80 -11.91
CA GLU A 313 7.14 8.46 -11.50
C GLU A 313 5.82 8.11 -12.21
N ASP A 314 5.68 6.85 -12.64
CA ASP A 314 4.48 6.33 -13.33
C ASP A 314 4.00 7.13 -14.55
N PHE A 315 4.90 7.46 -15.47
CA PHE A 315 4.51 8.13 -16.70
C PHE A 315 4.51 7.21 -17.92
N VAL A 316 3.67 7.56 -18.87
CA VAL A 316 3.67 7.03 -20.23
C VAL A 316 4.02 8.16 -21.19
N MET A 317 4.96 7.90 -22.10
CA MET A 317 5.22 8.77 -23.23
C MET A 317 5.00 8.02 -24.53
N THR A 318 4.27 8.62 -25.47
CA THR A 318 4.00 8.02 -26.78
C THR A 318 4.08 9.11 -27.85
N ASP A 319 4.48 8.77 -29.07
CA ASP A 319 4.50 9.74 -30.15
C ASP A 319 3.09 10.18 -30.56
N LYS A 320 3.00 11.29 -31.29
CA LYS A 320 1.73 11.86 -31.75
C LYS A 320 0.88 10.88 -32.58
N ASP A 321 1.52 9.92 -33.24
CA ASP A 321 0.87 8.95 -34.13
C ASP A 321 0.74 7.55 -33.49
N PHE A 322 1.07 7.42 -32.20
CA PHE A 322 1.00 6.16 -31.44
C PHE A 322 1.76 4.99 -32.11
N CYS A 323 2.81 5.26 -32.86
CA CYS A 323 3.65 4.23 -33.47
C CYS A 323 4.64 3.61 -32.43
N TRP A 324 4.90 4.26 -31.29
CA TRP A 324 5.62 3.71 -30.14
C TRP A 324 5.12 4.28 -28.80
N THR A 325 5.37 3.54 -27.73
CA THR A 325 5.15 3.99 -26.36
C THR A 325 6.26 3.53 -25.43
N PHE A 326 6.58 4.39 -24.47
CA PHE A 326 7.46 4.14 -23.35
C PHE A 326 6.68 4.32 -22.05
N ALA A 327 6.89 3.45 -21.08
CA ALA A 327 6.27 3.55 -19.77
C ALA A 327 7.33 3.40 -18.68
N LYS A 328 7.46 4.42 -17.82
CA LYS A 328 8.26 4.36 -16.60
C LYS A 328 7.32 4.09 -15.42
N THR A 329 7.77 3.27 -14.50
CA THR A 329 7.06 2.82 -13.30
C THR A 329 7.72 3.41 -12.05
N HIS A 330 7.00 3.46 -10.93
CA HIS A 330 7.60 3.67 -9.61
C HIS A 330 8.22 2.36 -9.04
N GLU A 331 7.70 1.20 -9.42
CA GLU A 331 8.18 -0.11 -8.96
C GLU A 331 9.46 -0.54 -9.71
N GLU A 332 10.58 -0.68 -9.00
CA GLU A 332 11.87 -1.06 -9.60
C GLU A 332 11.86 -2.44 -10.25
N GLU A 333 11.03 -3.37 -9.74
CA GLU A 333 10.88 -4.73 -10.27
C GLU A 333 10.01 -4.78 -11.55
N CYS A 334 9.28 -3.71 -11.85
CA CYS A 334 8.38 -3.63 -12.99
C CYS A 334 8.92 -2.61 -13.99
N GLY A 335 9.34 -3.04 -15.19
CA GLY A 335 9.69 -2.12 -16.28
C GLY A 335 11.03 -1.38 -16.07
N PRO A 336 11.25 -0.21 -16.71
CA PRO A 336 10.37 0.44 -17.68
C PRO A 336 10.05 -0.45 -18.87
N TYR A 337 9.00 -0.09 -19.62
CA TYR A 337 8.53 -0.81 -20.79
C TYR A 337 8.65 0.04 -22.04
N PHE A 338 8.98 -0.58 -23.17
CA PHE A 338 8.98 0.07 -24.47
C PHE A 338 8.37 -0.84 -25.53
N LEU A 339 7.41 -0.31 -26.26
CA LEU A 339 6.77 -0.98 -27.38
C LEU A 339 6.84 -0.06 -28.60
N LYS A 340 7.34 -0.60 -29.71
CA LYS A 340 7.26 0.02 -31.03
C LYS A 340 6.49 -0.93 -31.94
N LEU A 341 5.46 -0.41 -32.60
CA LEU A 341 4.71 -1.18 -33.58
C LEU A 341 5.60 -1.31 -34.83
N TYR A 342 5.98 -2.55 -35.15
CA TYR A 342 6.78 -2.82 -36.35
C TYR A 342 5.85 -2.76 -37.58
N SER A 343 6.23 -1.95 -38.57
CA SER A 343 5.58 -1.72 -39.88
C SER A 343 4.45 -0.69 -39.93
N LYS A 344 4.80 0.53 -40.35
CA LYS A 344 4.32 1.15 -41.59
C LYS A 344 5.02 2.49 -41.81
N GLU A 345 6.05 2.46 -42.68
CA GLU A 345 6.51 3.67 -43.38
C GLU A 345 5.43 4.24 -44.33
N GLU A 346 4.27 3.58 -44.45
CA GLU A 346 3.07 4.08 -45.12
C GLU A 346 1.83 3.74 -44.27
N ASP A 347 1.30 4.74 -43.55
CA ASP A 347 0.03 4.76 -42.80
C ASP A 347 -0.04 4.03 -41.43
N CYS A 348 0.52 4.65 -40.38
CA CYS A 348 -0.07 4.54 -39.04
C CYS A 348 -1.52 5.09 -39.15
N ASN A 349 -2.51 4.22 -39.35
CA ASN A 349 -3.94 4.58 -39.35
C ASN A 349 -4.34 4.91 -37.91
N VAL A 350 -4.07 6.14 -37.48
CA VAL A 350 -4.43 6.64 -36.17
C VAL A 350 -5.90 7.06 -36.20
N ILE A 351 -6.67 6.59 -35.22
CA ILE A 351 -7.93 7.23 -34.85
C ILE A 351 -7.56 8.66 -34.42
N LYS A 352 -7.76 9.65 -35.30
CA LYS A 352 -7.53 11.05 -34.96
C LYS A 352 -8.56 11.48 -33.92
N PHE A 353 -8.15 11.59 -32.66
CA PHE A 353 -8.97 12.19 -31.61
C PHE A 353 -8.86 13.71 -31.74
N THR A 354 -9.88 14.33 -32.33
CA THR A 354 -10.05 15.80 -32.37
C THR A 354 -10.78 16.29 -31.14
#